data_AF-A0A8S2K9P7-F1
#
_entry.id   AF-A0A8S2K9P7-F1
#
_cell.length_a   1.000
_cell.length_b   1.000
_cell.length_c   1.000
_cell.angle_alpha   90.00
_cell.angle_beta   90.00
_cell.angle_gamma   90.00
#
_symmetry.space_group_name_H-M   'P 1'
#
loop_
_entity.id
_entity.type
_entity.pdbx_description
1 polymer ?
#
loop_
_entity_poly.entity_id
_entity_poly.type
_entity_poly.pdbx_seq_one_letter_code
_entity_poly.pdbx_strand_id
1 'polypeptide(L)'
;DIKLVVAHTHNHLDHVAGDTQFQNQPYTTVVGTSVNEVSQFFQLDNWPNNIGTYTLDDQRHLAIIPIPGHENSSIAIYDCATGILITGDTLLPGRLYIQDFSDNVESISRLVNFIESSRLNVTSILGAHIEMTQENKVDYPLGSTYQPNERQLNMSLEQLYQLNNELQQQWKDGFNQRHKAYYDTFIVDPNSSQLPPLPFDGRMSVHGFVLLPLDTPNSVWISHKPMFTTPHDFQLSFHAIITNSTVDPVPLPTNITRLNSQWTIQPDKWSLNNLINGNLTSFRTKLYKGNFEQGGTYLCDVTINIIRPLLTVVQLNASEIQPYQPLRYSSYFLSNLIVDKRTQIHLYLLHQIRVQPDFDAITHVTIDPANCTTDISSSQLNNLLEQNGNEWAFPGIDNDIGDRLTRASGLVSAQLLGDIYSTICEMKVVEEIQCTIGPDFYEDCSV
;
A
#
# COMPACT_ATOMS: atom_id res chain seq x y z
N ASP A 1 -24.64 -27.29 27.02
CA ASP A 1 -24.04 -26.03 26.53
C ASP A 1 -22.98 -26.34 25.49
N ILE A 2 -23.01 -25.63 24.37
CA ILE A 2 -22.05 -25.77 23.27
C ILE A 2 -20.89 -24.79 23.56
N LYS A 3 -19.65 -25.29 23.55
CA LYS A 3 -18.47 -24.44 23.72
C LYS A 3 -18.23 -23.65 22.44
N LEU A 4 -17.99 -22.35 22.55
CA LEU A 4 -17.55 -21.50 21.46
C LEU A 4 -16.03 -21.33 21.53
N VAL A 5 -15.36 -21.54 20.40
CA VAL A 5 -13.94 -21.20 20.24
C VAL A 5 -13.83 -20.16 19.15
N VAL A 6 -13.25 -19.01 19.50
CA VAL A 6 -12.91 -17.94 18.58
C VAL A 6 -11.41 -18.08 18.30
N ALA A 7 -11.09 -18.49 17.08
CA ALA A 7 -9.72 -18.66 16.59
C ALA A 7 -9.61 -18.02 15.21
N HIS A 8 -8.42 -17.57 14.88
CA HIS A 8 -8.16 -16.78 13.68
C HIS A 8 -7.25 -17.54 12.73
N THR A 9 -7.36 -17.25 11.44
CA THR A 9 -6.43 -17.80 10.45
C THR A 9 -5.04 -17.22 10.62
N HIS A 10 -4.92 -15.95 11.08
CA HIS A 10 -3.66 -15.25 11.36
C HIS A 10 -3.87 -13.96 12.17
N ASN A 11 -2.79 -13.26 12.51
CA ASN A 11 -2.77 -12.10 13.42
C ASN A 11 -2.69 -10.74 12.70
N HIS A 12 -3.62 -10.46 11.78
CA HIS A 12 -3.83 -9.11 11.27
C HIS A 12 -5.06 -8.45 11.89
N LEU A 13 -5.02 -7.12 11.99
CA LEU A 13 -6.00 -6.35 12.76
C LEU A 13 -7.44 -6.53 12.26
N ASP A 14 -7.63 -6.61 10.95
CA ASP A 14 -8.90 -6.89 10.28
C ASP A 14 -9.50 -8.27 10.64
N HIS A 15 -8.72 -9.18 11.21
CA HIS A 15 -9.19 -10.50 11.69
C HIS A 15 -9.44 -10.52 13.19
N VAL A 16 -8.62 -9.80 13.97
CA VAL A 16 -8.59 -9.93 15.44
C VAL A 16 -9.22 -8.75 16.20
N ALA A 17 -9.47 -7.61 15.54
CA ALA A 17 -9.95 -6.38 16.19
C ALA A 17 -11.27 -6.57 16.96
N GLY A 18 -12.09 -7.53 16.54
CA GLY A 18 -13.36 -7.87 17.16
C GLY A 18 -13.28 -8.68 18.45
N ASP A 19 -12.10 -9.15 18.89
CA ASP A 19 -11.99 -10.14 19.97
C ASP A 19 -12.58 -9.72 21.31
N THR A 20 -12.53 -8.43 21.62
CA THR A 20 -13.02 -7.89 22.90
C THR A 20 -14.50 -8.17 23.15
N GLN A 21 -15.31 -8.37 22.11
CA GLN A 21 -16.73 -8.72 22.25
C GLN A 21 -16.95 -10.15 22.77
N PHE A 22 -15.98 -11.04 22.58
CA PHE A 22 -16.03 -12.46 22.96
C PHE A 22 -15.33 -12.76 24.28
N GLN A 23 -14.44 -11.89 24.72
CA GLN A 23 -13.72 -12.05 25.98
C GLN A 23 -14.68 -12.09 27.17
N ASN A 24 -14.42 -12.99 28.13
CA ASN A 24 -15.20 -13.22 29.34
C ASN A 24 -16.67 -13.63 29.11
N GLN A 25 -17.06 -13.99 27.88
CA GLN A 25 -18.39 -14.52 27.62
C GLN A 25 -18.50 -15.97 28.13
N PRO A 26 -19.68 -16.40 28.64
CA PRO A 26 -19.88 -17.77 29.10
C PRO A 26 -19.61 -18.80 28.00
N TYR A 27 -18.92 -19.88 28.35
CA TYR A 27 -18.59 -21.01 27.45
C TYR A 27 -17.77 -20.62 26.21
N THR A 28 -17.07 -19.49 26.24
CA THR A 28 -16.26 -18.98 25.13
C THR A 28 -14.77 -19.01 25.45
N THR A 29 -13.97 -19.53 24.53
CA THR A 29 -12.51 -19.39 24.54
C THR A 29 -12.09 -18.55 23.33
N VAL A 30 -11.37 -17.46 23.57
CA VAL A 30 -10.67 -16.71 22.51
C VAL A 30 -9.22 -17.21 22.49
N VAL A 31 -8.78 -17.76 21.37
CA VAL A 31 -7.41 -18.28 21.20
C VAL A 31 -6.46 -17.10 20.98
N GLY A 32 -5.31 -17.11 21.65
CA GLY A 32 -4.29 -16.09 21.45
C GLY A 32 -3.71 -16.11 20.02
N THR A 33 -3.13 -14.99 19.60
CA THR A 33 -2.73 -14.77 18.20
C THR A 33 -1.22 -14.86 17.98
N SER A 34 -0.44 -15.15 19.02
CA SER A 34 0.99 -15.46 18.85
C SER A 34 1.20 -16.91 18.44
N VAL A 35 2.31 -17.20 17.74
CA VAL A 35 2.73 -18.58 17.38
C VAL A 35 2.67 -19.51 18.60
N ASN A 36 3.14 -19.06 19.76
CA ASN A 36 3.18 -19.87 20.97
C ASN A 36 1.77 -20.20 21.49
N GLU A 37 0.86 -19.23 21.50
CA GLU A 37 -0.52 -19.43 21.97
C GLU A 37 -1.33 -20.31 21.02
N VAL A 38 -1.22 -20.07 19.70
CA VAL A 38 -1.84 -20.91 18.66
C VAL A 38 -1.32 -22.34 18.76
N SER A 39 0.01 -22.50 18.87
CA SER A 39 0.64 -23.83 18.99
C SER A 39 0.21 -24.56 20.25
N GLN A 40 0.18 -23.86 21.39
CA GLN A 40 -0.26 -24.45 22.66
C GLN A 40 -1.73 -24.88 22.61
N PHE A 41 -2.61 -24.07 22.00
CA PHE A 41 -4.03 -24.38 21.93
C PHE A 41 -4.33 -25.58 21.03
N PHE A 42 -3.72 -25.62 19.84
CA PHE A 42 -3.92 -26.68 18.86
C PHE A 42 -2.95 -27.87 18.98
N GLN A 43 -2.10 -27.88 20.02
CA GLN A 43 -1.12 -28.94 20.32
C GLN A 43 -0.12 -29.16 19.17
N LEU A 44 0.43 -28.07 18.63
CA LEU A 44 1.39 -28.06 17.53
C LEU A 44 2.83 -28.07 18.08
N ASP A 45 3.25 -29.21 18.64
CA ASP A 45 4.50 -29.34 19.42
C ASP A 45 5.81 -29.09 18.63
N ASN A 46 5.75 -29.10 17.29
CA ASN A 46 6.88 -28.86 16.40
C ASN A 46 6.47 -27.90 15.28
N TRP A 47 6.09 -26.68 15.65
CA TRP A 47 5.76 -25.62 14.69
C TRP A 47 6.97 -25.32 13.77
N PRO A 48 6.78 -25.13 12.45
CA PRO A 48 5.53 -25.26 11.68
C PRO A 48 5.33 -26.66 11.06
N ASN A 49 6.12 -27.66 11.44
CA ASN A 49 6.22 -28.95 10.77
C ASN A 49 5.13 -29.97 11.16
N ASN A 50 4.48 -29.79 12.31
CA ASN A 50 3.42 -30.68 12.78
C ASN A 50 2.03 -30.18 12.35
N ILE A 51 1.16 -31.09 11.88
CA ILE A 51 -0.25 -30.82 11.61
C ILE A 51 -1.08 -31.35 12.78
N GLY A 52 -1.79 -30.43 13.44
CA GLY A 52 -2.64 -30.74 14.58
C GLY A 52 -4.00 -31.29 14.16
N THR A 53 -4.68 -31.98 15.07
CA THR A 53 -6.08 -32.37 14.90
C THR A 53 -6.92 -31.72 16.00
N TYR A 54 -7.91 -30.94 15.61
CA TYR A 54 -8.86 -30.32 16.53
C TYR A 54 -10.23 -30.97 16.39
N THR A 55 -10.87 -31.32 17.51
CA THR A 55 -12.14 -32.05 17.52
C THR A 55 -13.25 -31.10 17.97
N LEU A 56 -14.20 -30.79 17.07
CA LEU A 56 -15.32 -29.90 17.36
C LEU A 56 -16.41 -30.62 18.18
N ASP A 57 -16.65 -31.89 17.85
CA ASP A 57 -17.53 -32.82 18.55
C ASP A 57 -17.04 -34.26 18.31
N ASP A 58 -17.77 -35.28 18.77
CA ASP A 58 -17.36 -36.68 18.68
C ASP A 58 -17.13 -37.19 17.23
N GLN A 59 -17.52 -36.44 16.19
CA GLN A 59 -17.49 -36.87 14.78
C GLN A 59 -16.80 -35.87 13.83
N ARG A 60 -16.75 -34.58 14.16
CA ARG A 60 -16.18 -33.54 13.28
C ARG A 60 -14.77 -33.15 13.73
N HIS A 61 -13.80 -33.52 12.91
CA HIS A 61 -12.40 -33.22 13.11
C HIS A 61 -11.91 -32.20 12.08
N LEU A 62 -11.09 -31.27 12.55
CA LEU A 62 -10.38 -30.29 11.75
C LEU A 62 -8.89 -30.65 11.75
N ALA A 63 -8.24 -30.63 10.59
CA ALA A 63 -6.79 -30.61 10.53
C ALA A 63 -6.33 -29.15 10.60
N ILE A 64 -5.39 -28.86 11.51
CA ILE A 64 -4.81 -27.54 11.73
C ILE A 64 -3.39 -27.56 11.20
N ILE A 65 -3.15 -26.81 10.13
CA ILE A 65 -1.94 -26.90 9.32
C ILE A 65 -1.20 -25.57 9.44
N PRO A 66 -0.05 -25.50 10.13
CA PRO A 66 0.77 -24.29 10.15
C PRO A 66 1.17 -23.88 8.74
N ILE A 67 0.98 -22.61 8.41
CA ILE A 67 1.35 -22.01 7.12
C ILE A 67 1.98 -20.61 7.29
N PRO A 68 3.06 -20.45 8.10
CA PRO A 68 3.76 -19.17 8.19
C PRO A 68 4.25 -18.70 6.82
N GLY A 69 4.33 -17.39 6.65
CA GLY A 69 4.86 -16.76 5.44
C GLY A 69 4.12 -15.48 5.06
N HIS A 70 2.79 -15.48 5.12
CA HIS A 70 2.00 -14.25 5.06
C HIS A 70 2.08 -13.49 6.40
N GLU A 71 1.82 -14.21 7.49
CA GLU A 71 1.99 -13.77 8.87
C GLU A 71 2.56 -14.96 9.69
N ASN A 72 3.29 -14.68 10.76
CA ASN A 72 4.07 -15.69 11.48
C ASN A 72 3.21 -16.78 12.15
N SER A 73 2.00 -16.46 12.62
CA SER A 73 1.09 -17.38 13.30
C SER A 73 0.05 -18.02 12.37
N SER A 74 0.16 -17.80 11.06
CA SER A 74 -0.85 -18.26 10.09
C SER A 74 -1.08 -19.77 10.11
N ILE A 75 -2.35 -20.18 10.09
CA ILE A 75 -2.82 -21.57 10.00
C ILE A 75 -3.86 -21.73 8.88
N ALA A 76 -3.81 -22.89 8.21
CA ALA A 76 -4.90 -23.39 7.38
C ALA A 76 -5.72 -24.41 8.17
N ILE A 77 -7.01 -24.47 7.88
CA ILE A 77 -7.97 -25.34 8.58
C ILE A 77 -8.69 -26.17 7.53
N TYR A 78 -8.49 -27.49 7.56
CA TYR A 78 -9.24 -28.42 6.72
C TYR A 78 -10.33 -29.12 7.54
N ASP A 79 -11.58 -29.01 7.11
CA ASP A 79 -12.70 -29.70 7.74
C ASP A 79 -13.00 -31.03 7.04
N CYS A 80 -12.69 -32.13 7.72
CA CYS A 80 -12.85 -33.48 7.16
C CYS A 80 -14.30 -33.83 6.79
N ALA A 81 -15.29 -33.19 7.42
CA ALA A 81 -16.69 -33.48 7.16
C ALA A 81 -17.20 -32.86 5.85
N THR A 82 -16.69 -31.68 5.49
CA THR A 82 -17.15 -30.90 4.33
C THR A 82 -16.17 -30.89 3.16
N GLY A 83 -14.89 -31.18 3.43
CA GLY A 83 -13.80 -31.04 2.46
C GLY A 83 -13.38 -29.58 2.22
N ILE A 84 -13.86 -28.63 3.01
CA ILE A 84 -13.50 -27.22 2.89
C ILE A 84 -12.12 -27.01 3.51
N LEU A 85 -11.24 -26.33 2.77
CA LEU A 85 -9.94 -25.86 3.25
C LEU A 85 -9.95 -24.33 3.37
N ILE A 86 -9.78 -23.82 4.59
CA ILE A 86 -9.67 -22.39 4.87
C ILE A 86 -8.18 -22.03 4.91
N THR A 87 -7.76 -21.04 4.12
CA THR A 87 -6.35 -20.65 3.95
C THR A 87 -6.02 -19.25 4.44
N GLY A 88 -7.01 -18.51 4.98
CA GLY A 88 -6.82 -17.11 5.37
C GLY A 88 -6.27 -16.29 4.19
N ASP A 89 -5.23 -15.50 4.46
CA ASP A 89 -4.63 -14.60 3.45
C ASP A 89 -3.50 -15.25 2.64
N THR A 90 -3.32 -16.56 2.77
CA THR A 90 -2.27 -17.31 2.04
C THR A 90 -2.68 -17.69 0.62
N LEU A 91 -3.95 -18.06 0.42
CA LEU A 91 -4.54 -18.25 -0.92
C LEU A 91 -5.97 -17.74 -0.88
N LEU A 92 -6.24 -16.71 -1.67
CA LEU A 92 -7.53 -16.06 -1.81
C LEU A 92 -7.63 -15.45 -3.22
N PRO A 93 -8.82 -15.05 -3.69
CA PRO A 93 -8.95 -14.27 -4.89
C PRO A 93 -8.49 -12.82 -4.66
N GLY A 94 -7.18 -12.60 -4.49
CA GLY A 94 -6.61 -11.30 -4.16
C GLY A 94 -5.10 -11.20 -4.34
N ARG A 95 -4.52 -10.14 -3.79
CA ARG A 95 -3.07 -9.93 -3.76
C ARG A 95 -2.49 -10.67 -2.56
N LEU A 96 -1.68 -11.68 -2.84
CA LEU A 96 -1.05 -12.53 -1.84
C LEU A 96 0.24 -11.85 -1.34
N TYR A 97 0.12 -11.10 -0.25
CA TYR A 97 1.27 -10.44 0.39
C TYR A 97 2.14 -11.48 1.11
N ILE A 98 3.43 -11.51 0.80
CA ILE A 98 4.37 -12.47 1.40
C ILE A 98 5.37 -11.73 2.29
N GLN A 99 5.28 -11.96 3.61
CA GLN A 99 6.16 -11.37 4.62
C GLN A 99 7.47 -12.14 4.79
N ASP A 100 7.43 -13.47 4.69
CA ASP A 100 8.60 -14.37 4.62
C ASP A 100 8.45 -15.34 3.44
N PHE A 101 9.27 -15.13 2.42
CA PHE A 101 9.23 -15.92 1.19
C PHE A 101 9.62 -17.38 1.40
N SER A 102 10.60 -17.64 2.29
CA SER A 102 11.08 -19.00 2.55
C SER A 102 10.01 -19.82 3.26
N ASP A 103 9.47 -19.26 4.34
CA ASP A 103 8.42 -19.92 5.10
C ASP A 103 7.17 -20.12 4.23
N ASN A 104 6.82 -19.15 3.37
CA ASN A 104 5.67 -19.28 2.49
C ASN A 104 5.85 -20.43 1.47
N VAL A 105 7.01 -20.55 0.83
CA VAL A 105 7.34 -21.66 -0.08
C VAL A 105 7.18 -23.00 0.63
N GLU A 106 7.77 -23.15 1.82
CA GLU A 106 7.68 -24.38 2.61
C GLU A 106 6.26 -24.69 3.07
N SER A 107 5.51 -23.66 3.46
CA SER A 107 4.11 -23.75 3.90
C SER A 107 3.17 -24.23 2.80
N ILE A 108 3.24 -23.63 1.61
CA ILE A 108 2.42 -24.07 0.47
C ILE A 108 2.79 -25.50 0.06
N SER A 109 4.08 -25.84 0.05
CA SER A 109 4.51 -27.21 -0.25
C SER A 109 4.07 -28.22 0.80
N ARG A 110 4.12 -27.88 2.09
CA ARG A 110 3.59 -28.74 3.17
C ARG A 110 2.09 -28.94 3.02
N LEU A 111 1.34 -27.89 2.70
CA LEU A 111 -0.10 -27.96 2.48
C LEU A 111 -0.45 -28.87 1.29
N VAL A 112 0.21 -28.69 0.14
CA VAL A 112 0.04 -29.55 -1.05
C VAL A 112 0.40 -31.00 -0.73
N ASN A 113 1.57 -31.23 -0.11
CA ASN A 113 2.02 -32.58 0.26
C ASN A 113 1.03 -33.26 1.21
N PHE A 114 0.46 -32.54 2.17
CA PHE A 114 -0.53 -33.09 3.09
C PHE A 114 -1.81 -33.52 2.37
N ILE A 115 -2.33 -32.66 1.47
CA ILE A 115 -3.51 -32.95 0.64
C ILE A 115 -3.28 -34.23 -0.18
N GLU A 116 -2.15 -34.32 -0.87
CA GLU A 116 -1.83 -35.43 -1.77
C GLU A 116 -1.56 -36.74 -1.00
N SER A 117 -0.69 -36.69 0.01
CA SER A 117 -0.28 -37.88 0.77
C SER A 117 -1.44 -38.47 1.59
N SER A 118 -2.31 -37.61 2.13
CA SER A 118 -3.49 -38.03 2.89
C SER A 118 -4.71 -38.29 1.99
N ARG A 119 -4.61 -38.02 0.68
CA ARG A 119 -5.70 -38.12 -0.31
C ARG A 119 -6.96 -37.37 0.13
N LEU A 120 -6.79 -36.14 0.61
CA LEU A 120 -7.90 -35.33 1.08
C LEU A 120 -8.84 -35.00 -0.08
N ASN A 121 -10.15 -35.04 0.20
CA ASN A 121 -11.17 -34.60 -0.74
C ASN A 121 -11.45 -33.12 -0.52
N VAL A 122 -10.72 -32.25 -1.23
CA VAL A 122 -10.93 -30.81 -1.14
C VAL A 122 -12.07 -30.39 -2.06
N THR A 123 -13.19 -29.97 -1.48
CA THR A 123 -14.39 -29.55 -2.21
C THR A 123 -14.35 -28.07 -2.56
N SER A 124 -13.68 -27.26 -1.75
CA SER A 124 -13.42 -25.84 -1.99
C SER A 124 -12.25 -25.36 -1.13
N ILE A 125 -11.54 -24.35 -1.62
CA ILE A 125 -10.59 -23.56 -0.83
C ILE A 125 -11.20 -22.18 -0.59
N LEU A 126 -11.13 -21.66 0.63
CA LEU A 126 -11.67 -20.35 1.01
C LEU A 126 -10.58 -19.49 1.66
N GLY A 127 -10.31 -18.33 1.07
CA GLY A 127 -9.52 -17.28 1.70
C GLY A 127 -10.35 -16.44 2.68
N ALA A 128 -9.76 -15.37 3.23
CA ALA A 128 -10.51 -14.44 4.10
C ALA A 128 -11.07 -13.20 3.38
N HIS A 129 -10.50 -12.83 2.23
CA HIS A 129 -10.89 -11.64 1.46
C HIS A 129 -11.15 -11.95 -0.01
N ILE A 130 -11.77 -11.00 -0.71
CA ILE A 130 -11.84 -10.95 -2.17
C ILE A 130 -11.29 -9.60 -2.60
N GLU A 131 -10.16 -9.59 -3.28
CA GLU A 131 -9.52 -8.36 -3.75
C GLU A 131 -9.37 -8.35 -5.27
N MET A 132 -9.74 -9.41 -5.98
CA MET A 132 -9.72 -9.43 -7.44
C MET A 132 -11.06 -8.99 -8.02
N THR A 133 -10.97 -8.19 -9.09
CA THR A 133 -12.11 -7.91 -9.98
C THR A 133 -12.44 -9.13 -10.84
N GLN A 134 -13.59 -9.13 -11.51
CA GLN A 134 -13.92 -10.12 -12.55
C GLN A 134 -12.98 -10.11 -13.77
N GLU A 135 -12.19 -9.04 -13.97
CA GLU A 135 -11.17 -8.99 -15.01
C GLU A 135 -9.91 -9.75 -14.56
N ASN A 136 -9.29 -10.47 -15.49
CA ASN A 136 -8.12 -11.30 -15.16
C ASN A 136 -6.94 -10.42 -14.79
N LYS A 137 -6.23 -10.78 -13.71
CA LYS A 137 -4.99 -10.13 -13.24
C LYS A 137 -5.17 -8.69 -12.71
N VAL A 138 -6.41 -8.25 -12.53
CA VAL A 138 -6.74 -6.92 -12.01
C VAL A 138 -7.33 -7.03 -10.61
N ASP A 139 -6.61 -6.51 -9.62
CA ASP A 139 -7.06 -6.37 -8.23
C ASP A 139 -7.58 -4.96 -7.93
N TYR A 140 -8.47 -4.90 -6.93
CA TYR A 140 -8.72 -3.68 -6.19
C TYR A 140 -7.50 -3.35 -5.35
N PRO A 141 -7.19 -2.07 -5.17
CA PRO A 141 -5.99 -1.70 -4.44
C PRO A 141 -6.17 -2.01 -2.95
N LEU A 142 -5.03 -2.15 -2.26
CA LEU A 142 -4.99 -2.46 -0.83
C LEU A 142 -5.94 -1.54 -0.03
N GLY A 143 -6.69 -2.14 0.89
CA GLY A 143 -7.54 -1.39 1.81
C GLY A 143 -8.83 -0.83 1.19
N SER A 144 -9.20 -1.26 -0.02
CA SER A 144 -10.48 -0.89 -0.63
C SER A 144 -11.64 -1.41 0.19
N THR A 145 -12.55 -0.51 0.59
CA THR A 145 -13.76 -0.83 1.36
C THR A 145 -14.99 -1.05 0.47
N TYR A 146 -14.86 -0.84 -0.85
CA TYR A 146 -15.88 -1.07 -1.85
C TYR A 146 -15.28 -1.73 -3.09
N GLN A 147 -15.78 -2.92 -3.44
CA GLN A 147 -15.20 -3.80 -4.46
C GLN A 147 -16.31 -4.29 -5.43
N PRO A 148 -16.82 -3.42 -6.33
CA PRO A 148 -17.93 -3.76 -7.21
C PRO A 148 -17.47 -4.68 -8.34
N ASN A 149 -18.15 -5.81 -8.54
CA ASN A 149 -17.76 -6.88 -9.48
C ASN A 149 -16.53 -7.68 -9.01
N GLU A 150 -16.47 -7.97 -7.71
CA GLU A 150 -15.53 -8.91 -7.14
C GLU A 150 -15.70 -10.34 -7.71
N ARG A 151 -14.64 -11.15 -7.62
CA ARG A 151 -14.70 -12.58 -7.95
C ARG A 151 -15.47 -13.37 -6.91
N GLN A 152 -15.70 -14.66 -7.19
CA GLN A 152 -16.17 -15.58 -6.16
C GLN A 152 -15.04 -15.89 -5.17
N LEU A 153 -15.39 -16.05 -3.89
CA LEU A 153 -14.44 -16.40 -2.82
C LEU A 153 -13.77 -17.76 -3.05
N ASN A 154 -14.49 -18.70 -3.66
CA ASN A 154 -14.04 -20.08 -3.84
C ASN A 154 -12.81 -20.16 -4.74
N MET A 155 -11.76 -20.77 -4.20
CA MET A 155 -10.55 -21.17 -4.91
C MET A 155 -10.53 -22.70 -5.08
N SER A 156 -9.68 -23.18 -5.98
CA SER A 156 -9.56 -24.57 -6.41
C SER A 156 -8.16 -25.13 -6.15
N LEU A 157 -8.04 -26.46 -6.17
CA LEU A 157 -6.73 -27.12 -6.09
C LEU A 157 -5.80 -26.73 -7.25
N GLU A 158 -6.35 -26.45 -8.44
CA GLU A 158 -5.55 -25.97 -9.57
C GLU A 158 -4.85 -24.65 -9.24
N GLN A 159 -5.56 -23.70 -8.63
CA GLN A 159 -4.99 -22.41 -8.21
C GLN A 159 -3.96 -22.58 -7.08
N LEU A 160 -4.19 -23.51 -6.14
CA LEU A 160 -3.18 -23.85 -5.13
C LEU A 160 -1.91 -24.43 -5.77
N TYR A 161 -2.04 -25.28 -6.79
CA TYR A 161 -0.89 -25.80 -7.54
C TYR A 161 -0.20 -24.74 -8.38
N GLN A 162 -0.94 -23.78 -8.96
CA GLN A 162 -0.35 -22.62 -9.64
C GLN A 162 0.53 -21.82 -8.67
N LEU A 163 0.00 -21.50 -7.48
CA LEU A 163 0.76 -20.82 -6.43
C LEU A 163 2.00 -21.61 -6.01
N ASN A 164 1.85 -22.91 -5.73
CA ASN A 164 2.97 -23.77 -5.32
C ASN A 164 4.08 -23.82 -6.40
N ASN A 165 3.69 -23.97 -7.67
CA ASN A 165 4.65 -24.04 -8.77
C ASN A 165 5.38 -22.71 -8.97
N GLU A 166 4.69 -21.57 -8.89
CA GLU A 166 5.29 -20.24 -8.99
C GLU A 166 6.34 -20.03 -7.90
N LEU A 167 5.97 -20.25 -6.65
CA LEU A 167 6.85 -20.08 -5.50
C LEU A 167 8.06 -21.01 -5.55
N GLN A 168 7.86 -22.28 -5.91
CA GLN A 168 8.94 -23.25 -6.08
C GLN A 168 9.89 -22.88 -7.22
N GLN A 169 9.37 -22.35 -8.33
CA GLN A 169 10.18 -21.92 -9.46
C GLN A 169 11.05 -20.72 -9.06
N GLN A 170 10.46 -19.67 -8.46
CA GLN A 170 11.20 -18.52 -7.95
C GLN A 170 12.22 -18.91 -6.86
N TRP A 171 11.87 -19.85 -5.98
CA TRP A 171 12.78 -20.38 -4.97
C TRP A 171 14.02 -21.05 -5.61
N LYS A 172 13.78 -21.91 -6.61
CA LYS A 172 14.83 -22.63 -7.34
C LYS A 172 15.72 -21.70 -8.16
N ASP A 173 15.14 -20.69 -8.78
CA ASP A 173 15.87 -19.71 -9.60
C ASP A 173 16.67 -18.71 -8.74
N GLY A 174 16.29 -18.57 -7.46
CA GLY A 174 17.00 -17.81 -6.45
C GLY A 174 16.58 -16.34 -6.35
N PHE A 175 17.13 -15.64 -5.35
CA PHE A 175 16.75 -14.26 -4.99
C PHE A 175 16.71 -13.29 -6.17
N ASN A 176 17.69 -13.39 -7.09
CA ASN A 176 17.80 -12.49 -8.24
C ASN A 176 16.70 -12.68 -9.29
N GLN A 177 15.89 -13.74 -9.21
CA GLN A 177 14.78 -14.03 -10.11
C GLN A 177 13.42 -13.92 -9.40
N ARG A 178 13.38 -13.51 -8.12
CA ARG A 178 12.13 -13.27 -7.41
C ARG A 178 11.40 -12.07 -8.02
N HIS A 179 10.09 -12.20 -8.17
CA HIS A 179 9.28 -11.20 -8.83
C HIS A 179 7.81 -11.31 -8.41
N LYS A 180 7.07 -10.25 -8.71
CA LYS A 180 5.61 -10.24 -8.63
C LYS A 180 5.01 -11.00 -9.81
N ALA A 181 4.14 -11.97 -9.55
CA ALA A 181 3.55 -12.83 -10.58
C ALA A 181 2.03 -12.69 -10.65
N TYR A 182 1.48 -12.59 -11.86
CA TYR A 182 0.08 -12.27 -12.10
C TYR A 182 -0.68 -13.45 -12.69
N TYR A 183 -1.65 -13.96 -11.93
CA TYR A 183 -2.60 -14.99 -12.35
C TYR A 183 -3.99 -14.39 -12.53
N ASP A 184 -4.87 -15.11 -13.23
CA ASP A 184 -6.22 -14.62 -13.52
C ASP A 184 -7.02 -14.28 -12.24
N THR A 185 -6.73 -14.97 -11.14
CA THR A 185 -7.52 -14.94 -9.91
C THR A 185 -6.73 -14.56 -8.67
N PHE A 186 -5.41 -14.35 -8.76
CA PHE A 186 -4.60 -13.87 -7.64
C PHE A 186 -3.30 -13.26 -8.15
N ILE A 187 -2.63 -12.47 -7.31
CA ILE A 187 -1.32 -11.89 -7.62
C ILE A 187 -0.35 -12.28 -6.50
N VAL A 188 0.78 -12.90 -6.84
CA VAL A 188 1.86 -13.20 -5.88
C VAL A 188 2.67 -11.93 -5.69
N ASP A 189 2.72 -11.40 -4.47
CA ASP A 189 3.38 -10.12 -4.16
C ASP A 189 4.37 -10.24 -2.98
N PRO A 190 5.62 -10.66 -3.25
CA PRO A 190 6.69 -10.63 -2.26
C PRO A 190 6.92 -9.22 -1.74
N ASN A 191 7.15 -9.08 -0.44
CA ASN A 191 7.48 -7.77 0.12
C ASN A 191 8.71 -7.18 -0.61
N SER A 192 8.74 -5.85 -0.75
CA SER A 192 9.81 -5.11 -1.43
C SER A 192 11.24 -5.52 -1.01
N SER A 193 11.45 -5.85 0.26
CA SER A 193 12.73 -6.32 0.80
C SER A 193 13.15 -7.71 0.30
N GLN A 194 12.22 -8.47 -0.26
CA GLN A 194 12.39 -9.81 -0.79
C GLN A 194 12.56 -9.84 -2.32
N LEU A 195 12.37 -8.70 -2.98
CA LEU A 195 12.60 -8.53 -4.41
C LEU A 195 14.06 -8.14 -4.66
N PRO A 196 14.66 -8.57 -5.79
CA PRO A 196 15.99 -8.12 -6.14
C PRO A 196 16.01 -6.61 -6.36
N PRO A 197 17.15 -5.95 -6.05
CA PRO A 197 17.31 -4.54 -6.37
C PRO A 197 17.13 -4.33 -7.87
N LEU A 198 16.60 -3.17 -8.25
CA LEU A 198 16.49 -2.79 -9.65
C LEU A 198 17.87 -2.80 -10.31
N PRO A 199 18.01 -3.09 -11.62
CA PRO A 199 19.30 -3.12 -12.29
C PRO A 199 20.11 -1.84 -12.05
N PHE A 200 21.35 -1.98 -11.58
CA PHE A 200 22.23 -0.84 -11.33
C PHE A 200 22.39 0.01 -12.59
N ASP A 201 22.40 1.33 -12.45
CA ASP A 201 22.45 2.30 -13.55
C ASP A 201 21.33 2.14 -14.62
N GLY A 202 20.26 1.38 -14.32
CA GLY A 202 19.03 1.45 -15.10
C GLY A 202 18.34 2.80 -14.92
N ARG A 203 17.48 3.20 -15.87
CA ARG A 203 16.75 4.48 -15.82
C ARG A 203 17.66 5.71 -15.68
N MET A 204 18.79 5.72 -16.41
CA MET A 204 19.73 6.85 -16.44
C MET A 204 19.17 8.02 -17.28
N SER A 205 18.77 9.10 -16.63
CA SER A 205 18.21 10.28 -17.28
C SER A 205 18.40 11.55 -16.45
N VAL A 206 17.98 12.70 -17.00
CA VAL A 206 17.60 13.84 -16.18
C VAL A 206 16.16 13.61 -15.75
N HIS A 207 15.93 13.53 -14.44
CA HIS A 207 14.62 13.31 -13.84
C HIS A 207 14.12 14.62 -13.27
N GLY A 208 12.90 15.02 -13.63
CA GLY A 208 12.27 16.24 -13.11
C GLY A 208 11.60 15.97 -11.77
N PHE A 209 11.64 16.94 -10.85
CA PHE A 209 10.93 16.82 -9.57
C PHE A 209 10.25 18.11 -9.16
N VAL A 210 9.14 17.95 -8.45
CA VAL A 210 8.42 19.00 -7.73
C VAL A 210 8.92 19.05 -6.30
N LEU A 211 9.22 20.25 -5.81
CA LEU A 211 9.53 20.50 -4.41
C LEU A 211 8.29 21.03 -3.71
N LEU A 212 8.05 20.46 -2.54
CA LEU A 212 6.93 20.80 -1.66
C LEU A 212 7.52 21.23 -0.32
N PRO A 213 7.72 22.54 -0.10
CA PRO A 213 8.36 23.07 1.11
C PRO A 213 7.57 22.74 2.38
N LEU A 214 8.28 22.53 3.47
CA LEU A 214 7.72 22.27 4.80
C LEU A 214 7.83 23.48 5.74
N ASP A 215 7.12 23.46 6.86
CA ASP A 215 7.24 24.48 7.92
C ASP A 215 8.64 24.53 8.56
N THR A 216 9.34 23.41 8.49
CA THR A 216 10.71 23.25 8.97
C THR A 216 11.69 23.80 7.92
N PRO A 217 12.59 24.74 8.30
CA PRO A 217 13.53 25.35 7.36
C PRO A 217 14.34 24.32 6.57
N ASN A 218 14.47 24.54 5.25
CA ASN A 218 15.20 23.69 4.30
C ASN A 218 14.68 22.24 4.17
N SER A 219 13.58 21.91 4.85
CA SER A 219 12.94 20.60 4.79
C SER A 219 11.89 20.59 3.68
N VAL A 220 11.89 19.56 2.84
CA VAL A 220 10.98 19.48 1.68
C VAL A 220 10.52 18.04 1.44
N TRP A 221 9.27 17.88 1.01
CA TRP A 221 8.90 16.70 0.23
C TRP A 221 9.31 16.93 -1.22
N ILE A 222 9.74 15.87 -1.89
CA ILE A 222 10.09 15.86 -3.31
C ILE A 222 9.26 14.80 -4.00
N SER A 223 8.56 15.18 -5.07
CA SER A 223 7.78 14.26 -5.91
C SER A 223 8.39 14.19 -7.30
N HIS A 224 8.63 12.97 -7.80
CA HIS A 224 9.12 12.73 -9.16
C HIS A 224 8.02 13.03 -10.17
N LYS A 225 8.37 13.67 -11.30
CA LYS A 225 7.47 13.84 -12.45
C LYS A 225 7.54 12.58 -13.33
N PRO A 226 6.59 11.65 -13.24
CA PRO A 226 6.72 10.34 -13.86
C PRO A 226 6.27 10.35 -15.34
N MET A 227 6.47 9.23 -16.04
CA MET A 227 5.84 8.88 -17.32
C MET A 227 5.47 7.40 -17.31
N PHE A 228 4.63 6.90 -18.22
CA PHE A 228 4.38 5.45 -18.35
C PHE A 228 5.53 4.67 -19.01
N THR A 229 6.60 5.35 -19.40
CA THR A 229 7.73 4.76 -20.14
C THR A 229 9.05 4.98 -19.44
N THR A 230 9.94 3.97 -19.51
CA THR A 230 11.33 4.09 -19.09
C THR A 230 12.02 5.22 -19.87
N PRO A 231 12.83 6.08 -19.22
CA PRO A 231 13.41 5.91 -17.89
C PRO A 231 12.60 6.50 -16.71
N HIS A 232 11.40 7.02 -16.93
CA HIS A 232 10.63 7.79 -15.94
C HIS A 232 9.43 7.02 -15.37
N ASP A 233 9.38 5.70 -15.54
CA ASP A 233 8.27 4.78 -15.22
C ASP A 233 8.06 4.49 -13.73
N PHE A 234 8.33 5.46 -12.86
CA PHE A 234 8.04 5.36 -11.44
C PHE A 234 7.37 6.62 -10.93
N GLN A 235 6.21 6.47 -10.32
CA GLN A 235 5.70 7.49 -9.41
C GLN A 235 6.39 7.30 -8.06
N LEU A 236 7.11 8.33 -7.61
CA LEU A 236 7.70 8.30 -6.27
C LEU A 236 7.81 9.63 -5.57
N SER A 237 7.87 9.58 -4.25
CA SER A 237 8.18 10.74 -3.41
C SER A 237 9.15 10.42 -2.28
N PHE A 238 9.75 11.43 -1.69
CA PHE A 238 10.62 11.27 -0.53
C PHE A 238 10.84 12.57 0.23
N HIS A 239 11.24 12.44 1.49
CA HIS A 239 11.64 13.56 2.33
C HIS A 239 13.10 13.92 2.06
N ALA A 240 13.43 15.21 2.07
CA ALA A 240 14.80 15.66 1.90
C ALA A 240 15.11 16.95 2.68
N ILE A 241 16.41 17.15 2.94
CA ILE A 241 16.96 18.40 3.47
C ILE A 241 17.82 19.07 2.41
N ILE A 242 17.59 20.37 2.20
CA ILE A 242 18.36 21.20 1.30
C ILE A 242 19.60 21.76 2.02
N THR A 243 20.78 21.58 1.45
CA THR A 243 22.04 22.15 1.95
C THR A 243 22.87 22.77 0.83
N ASN A 244 24.00 23.41 1.21
CA ASN A 244 25.01 23.92 0.29
C ASN A 244 24.44 24.87 -0.79
N SER A 245 23.43 25.68 -0.47
CA SER A 245 22.83 26.60 -1.45
C SER A 245 23.82 27.67 -1.90
N THR A 246 23.75 28.08 -3.17
CA THR A 246 24.54 29.22 -3.67
C THR A 246 23.97 30.57 -3.24
N VAL A 247 22.77 30.58 -2.64
CA VAL A 247 22.09 31.75 -2.06
C VAL A 247 21.65 31.41 -0.63
N ASP A 248 21.91 32.31 0.33
CA ASP A 248 21.57 32.14 1.75
C ASP A 248 20.74 33.35 2.26
N PRO A 249 19.53 33.13 2.82
CA PRO A 249 18.83 31.84 2.96
C PRO A 249 18.40 31.25 1.61
N VAL A 250 18.16 29.93 1.59
CA VAL A 250 17.58 29.26 0.41
C VAL A 250 16.29 29.98 0.05
N PRO A 251 16.08 30.40 -1.22
CA PRO A 251 14.97 31.25 -1.61
C PRO A 251 13.65 30.47 -1.73
N LEU A 252 13.27 29.71 -0.71
CA LEU A 252 12.01 28.98 -0.58
C LEU A 252 10.86 29.91 -0.12
N PRO A 253 9.59 29.54 -0.34
CA PRO A 253 8.46 30.33 0.13
C PRO A 253 8.42 30.34 1.66
N THR A 254 8.25 31.51 2.25
CA THR A 254 8.11 31.68 3.71
C THR A 254 6.69 31.41 4.19
N ASN A 255 5.69 31.56 3.32
CA ASN A 255 4.32 31.18 3.62
C ASN A 255 4.02 29.80 3.03
N ILE A 256 3.95 28.80 3.91
CA ILE A 256 3.60 27.42 3.55
C ILE A 256 2.10 27.14 3.62
N THR A 257 1.29 28.05 4.18
CA THR A 257 -0.18 27.89 4.16
C THR A 257 -0.75 28.08 2.76
N ARG A 258 0.05 28.65 1.84
CA ARG A 258 -0.22 28.74 0.41
C ARG A 258 1.04 29.14 -0.37
N LEU A 259 1.51 28.26 -1.25
CA LEU A 259 2.70 28.43 -2.08
C LEU A 259 2.48 29.41 -3.24
N ASN A 260 1.28 29.44 -3.85
CA ASN A 260 0.92 30.25 -5.04
C ASN A 260 1.77 30.00 -6.30
N SER A 261 2.74 29.10 -6.24
CA SER A 261 3.62 28.75 -7.35
C SER A 261 4.17 27.37 -7.11
N GLN A 262 4.32 26.60 -8.18
CA GLN A 262 5.09 25.38 -8.17
C GLN A 262 6.57 25.69 -7.91
N TRP A 263 7.30 24.73 -7.34
CA TRP A 263 8.74 24.77 -7.19
C TRP A 263 9.29 23.49 -7.79
N THR A 264 10.32 23.60 -8.62
CA THR A 264 10.88 22.42 -9.29
C THR A 264 12.39 22.40 -9.21
N ILE A 265 12.95 21.20 -9.33
CA ILE A 265 14.39 21.01 -9.45
C ILE A 265 14.75 20.24 -10.71
N GLN A 266 15.92 20.57 -11.24
CA GLN A 266 16.50 19.92 -12.40
C GLN A 266 17.93 19.46 -12.05
N PRO A 267 18.12 18.19 -11.67
CA PRO A 267 19.44 17.66 -11.38
C PRO A 267 20.23 17.33 -12.65
N ASP A 268 21.52 17.05 -12.48
CA ASP A 268 22.32 16.39 -13.52
C ASP A 268 21.82 14.96 -13.77
N LYS A 269 22.33 14.31 -14.83
CA LYS A 269 21.93 12.95 -15.19
C LYS A 269 22.34 11.93 -14.13
N TRP A 270 21.39 11.13 -13.64
CA TRP A 270 21.63 10.00 -12.74
C TRP A 270 20.54 8.91 -12.87
N SER A 271 20.72 7.78 -12.19
CA SER A 271 19.88 6.59 -12.31
C SER A 271 18.76 6.59 -11.27
N LEU A 272 17.51 6.50 -11.73
CA LEU A 272 16.36 6.35 -10.83
C LEU A 272 16.44 5.05 -10.01
N ASN A 273 17.00 3.99 -10.59
CA ASN A 273 17.23 2.74 -9.88
C ASN A 273 18.22 2.92 -8.72
N ASN A 274 19.30 3.69 -8.91
CA ASN A 274 20.26 3.98 -7.84
C ASN A 274 19.60 4.76 -6.68
N LEU A 275 18.63 5.63 -6.97
CA LEU A 275 17.80 6.26 -5.94
C LEU A 275 16.95 5.23 -5.21
N ILE A 276 16.16 4.43 -5.93
CA ILE A 276 15.25 3.45 -5.33
C ILE A 276 16.02 2.45 -4.44
N ASN A 277 17.13 1.91 -4.96
CA ASN A 277 17.94 0.87 -4.32
C ASN A 277 18.72 1.31 -3.07
N GLY A 278 18.95 2.61 -2.83
CA GLY A 278 19.83 3.03 -1.72
C GLY A 278 21.14 3.68 -2.11
N ASN A 279 21.57 3.54 -3.36
CA ASN A 279 22.91 3.92 -3.79
C ASN A 279 23.10 5.43 -3.94
N LEU A 280 22.03 6.17 -4.26
CA LEU A 280 22.03 7.64 -4.29
C LEU A 280 21.45 8.19 -2.98
N THR A 281 22.28 8.90 -2.22
CA THR A 281 21.92 9.48 -0.91
C THR A 281 21.86 11.00 -0.92
N SER A 282 22.51 11.64 -1.89
CA SER A 282 22.41 13.08 -2.14
C SER A 282 22.76 13.39 -3.59
N PHE A 283 22.30 14.54 -4.10
CA PHE A 283 22.67 15.01 -5.43
C PHE A 283 22.62 16.53 -5.52
N ARG A 284 23.37 17.09 -6.48
CA ARG A 284 23.35 18.52 -6.80
C ARG A 284 22.26 18.81 -7.82
N THR A 285 21.58 19.95 -7.67
CA THR A 285 20.50 20.34 -8.56
C THR A 285 20.33 21.85 -8.65
N LYS A 286 19.64 22.30 -9.70
CA LYS A 286 19.19 23.67 -9.89
C LYS A 286 17.77 23.82 -9.36
N LEU A 287 17.51 24.85 -8.57
CA LEU A 287 16.21 25.20 -8.01
C LEU A 287 15.51 26.26 -8.86
N TYR A 288 14.23 26.05 -9.16
CA TYR A 288 13.38 26.95 -9.93
C TYR A 288 12.09 27.29 -9.19
N LYS A 289 11.62 28.53 -9.37
CA LYS A 289 10.22 28.90 -9.12
C LYS A 289 9.42 28.72 -10.41
N GLY A 290 8.37 27.92 -10.37
CA GLY A 290 7.62 27.45 -11.53
C GLY A 290 8.18 26.15 -12.12
N ASN A 291 7.58 25.70 -13.23
CA ASN A 291 7.99 24.50 -13.95
C ASN A 291 9.28 24.78 -14.74
N PHE A 292 10.38 24.09 -14.43
CA PHE A 292 11.65 24.28 -15.13
C PHE A 292 11.56 23.95 -16.64
N GLU A 293 10.63 23.09 -17.05
CA GLU A 293 10.44 22.68 -18.45
C GLU A 293 9.63 23.72 -19.25
N GLN A 294 8.91 24.61 -18.56
CA GLN A 294 8.00 25.58 -19.17
C GLN A 294 8.35 27.02 -18.78
N GLY A 295 9.65 27.33 -18.68
CA GLY A 295 10.12 28.71 -18.47
C GLY A 295 10.15 29.18 -17.01
N GLY A 296 10.19 28.25 -16.05
CA GLY A 296 10.41 28.56 -14.64
C GLY A 296 11.67 29.41 -14.40
N THR A 297 11.63 30.24 -13.36
CA THR A 297 12.72 31.16 -13.02
C THR A 297 13.78 30.44 -12.19
N TYR A 298 15.00 30.31 -12.73
CA TYR A 298 16.15 29.81 -11.98
C TYR A 298 16.44 30.70 -10.76
N LEU A 299 16.71 30.08 -9.62
CA LEU A 299 16.99 30.78 -8.37
C LEU A 299 18.42 30.58 -7.89
N CYS A 300 18.82 29.32 -7.71
CA CYS A 300 20.11 28.96 -7.15
C CYS A 300 20.39 27.46 -7.39
N ASP A 301 21.64 27.05 -7.13
CA ASP A 301 21.97 25.64 -7.04
C ASP A 301 21.86 25.21 -5.59
N VAL A 302 21.45 23.97 -5.36
CA VAL A 302 21.37 23.37 -4.01
C VAL A 302 21.79 21.89 -4.01
N THR A 303 22.11 21.35 -2.84
CA THR A 303 22.27 19.91 -2.62
C THR A 303 21.02 19.38 -1.95
N ILE A 304 20.44 18.32 -2.52
CA ILE A 304 19.36 17.55 -1.92
C ILE A 304 19.96 16.39 -1.15
N ASN A 305 19.68 16.28 0.14
CA ASN A 305 20.08 15.17 1.00
C ASN A 305 18.84 14.34 1.31
N ILE A 306 18.86 13.07 0.89
CA ILE A 306 17.67 12.21 0.84
C ILE A 306 17.48 11.54 2.21
N ILE A 307 16.27 11.65 2.75
CA ILE A 307 15.87 10.96 3.98
C ILE A 307 15.06 9.74 3.58
N ARG A 308 15.42 8.59 4.15
CA ARG A 308 14.74 7.31 3.93
C ARG A 308 13.70 7.03 5.02
N PRO A 309 12.67 6.21 4.73
CA PRO A 309 12.41 5.52 3.46
C PRO A 309 11.92 6.48 2.36
N LEU A 310 12.01 6.04 1.09
CA LEU A 310 11.21 6.65 0.02
C LEU A 310 9.74 6.30 0.28
N LEU A 311 8.81 7.17 -0.11
CA LEU A 311 7.37 7.02 0.12
C LEU A 311 6.61 7.16 -1.20
N THR A 312 5.60 6.33 -1.42
CA THR A 312 5.07 6.06 -2.76
C THR A 312 6.21 5.59 -3.66
N VAL A 313 6.31 4.31 -3.97
CA VAL A 313 7.29 3.81 -4.95
C VAL A 313 6.54 2.83 -5.83
N VAL A 314 5.87 3.37 -6.84
CA VAL A 314 4.99 2.60 -7.72
C VAL A 314 5.57 2.65 -9.12
N GLN A 315 5.93 1.48 -9.67
CA GLN A 315 6.27 1.39 -11.08
C GLN A 315 4.99 1.56 -11.89
N LEU A 316 4.95 2.55 -12.78
CA LEU A 316 3.81 2.75 -13.66
C LEU A 316 3.84 1.68 -14.76
N ASN A 317 2.72 0.96 -14.91
CA ASN A 317 2.62 -0.15 -15.84
C ASN A 317 1.56 0.14 -16.90
N ALA A 318 2.02 0.28 -18.14
CA ALA A 318 1.18 0.48 -19.33
C ALA A 318 0.14 -0.64 -19.57
N SER A 319 0.28 -1.78 -18.90
CA SER A 319 -0.64 -2.92 -19.00
C SER A 319 -1.85 -2.80 -18.06
N GLU A 320 -1.83 -1.87 -17.10
CA GLU A 320 -3.00 -1.58 -16.26
C GLU A 320 -4.09 -0.92 -17.13
N ILE A 321 -5.32 -1.44 -17.05
CA ILE A 321 -6.43 -1.00 -17.90
C ILE A 321 -7.61 -0.39 -17.11
N GLN A 322 -7.64 -0.58 -15.79
CA GLN A 322 -8.68 -0.03 -14.94
C GLN A 322 -8.11 1.10 -14.08
N PRO A 323 -8.64 2.34 -14.16
CA PRO A 323 -8.22 3.40 -13.25
C PRO A 323 -8.58 3.02 -11.82
N TYR A 324 -7.92 3.65 -10.84
CA TYR A 324 -8.48 3.62 -9.49
C TYR A 324 -9.87 4.25 -9.53
N GLN A 325 -10.86 3.56 -8.97
CA GLN A 325 -12.18 4.13 -8.78
C GLN A 325 -12.62 3.85 -7.34
N PRO A 326 -13.04 4.87 -6.57
CA PRO A 326 -13.11 6.29 -6.96
C PRO A 326 -11.71 6.94 -7.07
N LEU A 327 -11.65 8.24 -7.37
CA LEU A 327 -10.44 9.09 -7.34
C LEU A 327 -9.61 8.86 -6.07
N ARG A 328 -8.27 8.75 -6.20
CA ARG A 328 -7.36 8.47 -5.07
C ARG A 328 -6.16 9.39 -5.00
N TYR A 329 -5.74 9.69 -3.76
CA TYR A 329 -4.52 10.45 -3.47
C TYR A 329 -3.79 9.85 -2.26
N SER A 330 -2.46 9.95 -2.25
CA SER A 330 -1.63 9.72 -1.07
C SER A 330 -1.32 11.04 -0.36
N SER A 331 -1.43 11.08 0.97
CA SER A 331 -1.21 12.30 1.75
C SER A 331 0.17 12.38 2.42
N TYR A 332 0.71 13.58 2.45
CA TYR A 332 2.02 13.92 3.03
C TYR A 332 1.87 15.12 3.95
N PHE A 333 2.32 14.96 5.19
CA PHE A 333 2.19 15.96 6.22
C PHE A 333 3.00 17.22 5.88
N LEU A 334 2.34 18.37 5.96
CA LEU A 334 2.97 19.68 5.82
C LEU A 334 3.20 20.34 7.18
N SER A 335 2.13 20.54 7.94
CA SER A 335 2.15 21.21 9.24
C SER A 335 0.81 21.04 9.95
N ASN A 336 0.78 21.33 11.26
CA ASN A 336 -0.46 21.53 12.01
C ASN A 336 -0.50 22.96 12.56
N LEU A 337 -1.66 23.61 12.46
CA LEU A 337 -1.86 24.99 12.92
C LEU A 337 -3.10 25.06 13.79
N ILE A 338 -3.09 25.96 14.77
CA ILE A 338 -4.28 26.26 15.57
C ILE A 338 -4.98 27.47 14.96
N VAL A 339 -6.16 27.26 14.39
CA VAL A 339 -7.01 28.30 13.81
C VAL A 339 -8.34 28.31 14.58
N ASP A 340 -8.72 29.45 15.16
CA ASP A 340 -9.97 29.58 15.93
C ASP A 340 -10.16 28.51 17.03
N LYS A 341 -9.07 28.15 17.73
CA LYS A 341 -9.00 27.09 18.76
C LYS A 341 -9.24 25.67 18.25
N ARG A 342 -9.23 25.46 16.94
CA ARG A 342 -9.27 24.15 16.31
C ARG A 342 -7.92 23.82 15.69
N THR A 343 -7.54 22.56 15.74
CA THR A 343 -6.37 22.06 15.02
C THR A 343 -6.75 21.93 13.55
N GLN A 344 -5.95 22.53 12.68
CA GLN A 344 -6.03 22.37 11.24
C GLN A 344 -4.76 21.67 10.78
N ILE A 345 -4.91 20.47 10.23
CA ILE A 345 -3.81 19.69 9.66
C ILE A 345 -3.71 20.05 8.19
N HIS A 346 -2.53 20.48 7.75
CA HIS A 346 -2.21 20.73 6.35
C HIS A 346 -1.52 19.52 5.74
N LEU A 347 -1.97 19.10 4.56
CA LEU A 347 -1.43 17.95 3.83
C LEU A 347 -1.20 18.31 2.36
N TYR A 348 -0.14 17.78 1.77
CA TYR A 348 -0.05 17.64 0.32
C TYR A 348 -0.66 16.30 -0.08
N LEU A 349 -1.57 16.33 -1.05
CA LEU A 349 -2.14 15.16 -1.68
C LEU A 349 -1.47 14.97 -3.04
N LEU A 350 -0.88 13.79 -3.24
CA LEU A 350 -0.33 13.36 -4.53
C LEU A 350 -1.31 12.35 -5.14
N HIS A 351 -1.82 12.65 -6.33
CA HIS A 351 -2.73 11.75 -7.04
C HIS A 351 -2.09 10.39 -7.27
N GLN A 352 -2.84 9.29 -7.11
CA GLN A 352 -2.32 7.95 -7.37
C GLN A 352 -2.50 7.57 -8.84
N ILE A 353 -1.40 7.53 -9.59
CA ILE A 353 -1.42 7.24 -11.03
C ILE A 353 -1.50 5.73 -11.25
N ARG A 354 -2.40 5.26 -12.13
CA ARG A 354 -2.53 3.82 -12.43
C ARG A 354 -2.50 3.48 -13.92
N VAL A 355 -3.34 4.12 -14.72
CA VAL A 355 -3.59 3.73 -16.11
C VAL A 355 -3.17 4.81 -17.09
N GLN A 356 -3.16 4.53 -18.39
CA GLN A 356 -2.95 5.56 -19.41
C GLN A 356 -4.18 5.65 -20.33
N PRO A 357 -4.73 6.86 -20.58
CA PRO A 357 -4.33 8.14 -19.98
C PRO A 357 -4.77 8.26 -18.50
N ASP A 358 -4.07 9.11 -17.76
CA ASP A 358 -4.35 9.50 -16.37
C ASP A 358 -3.66 10.87 -16.14
N PHE A 359 -3.53 11.37 -14.91
CA PHE A 359 -2.98 12.70 -14.66
C PHE A 359 -2.06 12.75 -13.43
N ASP A 360 -1.07 13.62 -13.42
CA ASP A 360 -0.18 13.83 -12.27
C ASP A 360 -0.57 15.14 -11.59
N ALA A 361 -1.25 15.04 -10.44
CA ALA A 361 -1.72 16.20 -9.69
C ALA A 361 -1.19 16.22 -8.26
N ILE A 362 -0.83 17.42 -7.80
CA ILE A 362 -0.44 17.70 -6.42
C ILE A 362 -1.31 18.82 -5.88
N THR A 363 -2.04 18.54 -4.81
CA THR A 363 -3.02 19.45 -4.21
C THR A 363 -2.69 19.70 -2.75
N HIS A 364 -2.75 20.96 -2.31
CA HIS A 364 -2.68 21.30 -0.89
C HIS A 364 -4.09 21.30 -0.28
N VAL A 365 -4.28 20.55 0.80
CA VAL A 365 -5.56 20.48 1.52
C VAL A 365 -5.40 20.78 3.00
N THR A 366 -6.53 21.03 3.66
CA THR A 366 -6.62 21.10 5.12
C THR A 366 -7.71 20.18 5.65
N ILE A 367 -7.45 19.58 6.81
CA ILE A 367 -8.40 18.76 7.57
C ILE A 367 -8.60 19.39 8.95
N ASP A 368 -9.84 19.50 9.39
CA ASP A 368 -10.19 19.72 10.80
C ASP A 368 -10.56 18.36 11.40
N PRO A 369 -9.71 17.75 12.27
CA PRO A 369 -9.96 16.43 12.81
C PRO A 369 -11.29 16.31 13.57
N ALA A 370 -11.85 17.42 14.05
CA ALA A 370 -13.16 17.43 14.71
C ALA A 370 -14.33 17.15 13.76
N ASN A 371 -14.11 17.27 12.44
CA ASN A 371 -15.10 16.96 11.41
C ASN A 371 -14.92 15.55 10.83
N CYS A 372 -13.97 14.76 11.32
CA CYS A 372 -13.82 13.38 10.90
C CYS A 372 -14.75 12.45 11.69
N THR A 373 -15.19 11.37 11.04
CA THR A 373 -15.93 10.26 11.64
C THR A 373 -15.00 9.06 11.75
N THR A 374 -14.79 8.54 12.96
CA THR A 374 -13.90 7.40 13.26
C THR A 374 -14.21 6.84 14.66
N ASP A 375 -13.76 5.61 14.94
CA ASP A 375 -13.93 4.93 16.25
C ASP A 375 -12.75 5.10 17.23
N ILE A 376 -11.73 5.89 16.86
CA ILE A 376 -10.54 6.13 17.68
C ILE A 376 -10.58 7.47 18.42
N SER A 377 -9.78 7.59 19.47
CA SER A 377 -9.65 8.85 20.22
C SER A 377 -9.05 9.97 19.36
N SER A 378 -9.33 11.24 19.70
CA SER A 378 -8.80 12.39 18.95
C SER A 378 -7.28 12.43 18.87
N SER A 379 -6.57 11.97 19.90
CA SER A 379 -5.11 11.86 19.87
C SER A 379 -4.62 10.79 18.88
N GLN A 380 -5.30 9.64 18.83
CA GLN A 380 -4.98 8.60 17.85
C GLN A 380 -5.31 9.05 16.43
N LEU A 381 -6.42 9.77 16.25
CA LEU A 381 -6.80 10.33 14.95
C LEU A 381 -5.76 11.35 14.46
N ASN A 382 -5.33 12.29 15.31
CA ASN A 382 -4.28 13.24 14.91
C ASN A 382 -3.00 12.50 14.48
N ASN A 383 -2.55 11.53 15.28
CA ASN A 383 -1.38 10.72 14.94
C ASN A 383 -1.57 9.90 13.65
N LEU A 384 -2.79 9.46 13.36
CA LEU A 384 -3.13 8.75 12.12
C LEU A 384 -3.05 9.72 10.93
N LEU A 385 -3.66 10.89 11.02
CA LEU A 385 -3.72 11.89 9.94
C LEU A 385 -2.35 12.52 9.62
N GLU A 386 -1.45 12.60 10.61
CA GLU A 386 -0.08 13.11 10.43
C GLU A 386 0.88 12.08 9.80
N GLN A 387 0.46 10.83 9.60
CA GLN A 387 1.27 9.83 8.91
C GLN A 387 1.38 10.12 7.42
N ASN A 388 2.59 9.94 6.89
CA ASN A 388 2.88 10.13 5.48
C ASN A 388 2.61 8.85 4.69
N GLY A 389 2.10 9.00 3.47
CA GLY A 389 1.78 7.87 2.60
C GLY A 389 0.39 7.27 2.85
N ASN A 390 -0.40 7.83 3.77
CA ASN A 390 -1.81 7.49 3.93
C ASN A 390 -2.54 7.61 2.58
N GLU A 391 -3.32 6.59 2.24
CA GLU A 391 -4.07 6.54 0.98
C GLU A 391 -5.52 6.95 1.20
N TRP A 392 -6.03 7.82 0.34
CA TRP A 392 -7.37 8.39 0.44
C TRP A 392 -8.16 8.12 -0.83
N ALA A 393 -9.38 7.62 -0.65
CA ALA A 393 -10.40 7.57 -1.69
C ALA A 393 -11.36 8.75 -1.54
N PHE A 394 -11.89 9.24 -2.66
CA PHE A 394 -12.90 10.31 -2.70
C PHE A 394 -14.20 9.77 -3.29
N PRO A 395 -15.04 9.09 -2.49
CA PRO A 395 -16.24 8.41 -2.99
C PRO A 395 -17.16 9.33 -3.82
N GLY A 396 -17.60 8.83 -4.98
CA GLY A 396 -18.48 9.58 -5.89
C GLY A 396 -17.76 10.59 -6.78
N ILE A 397 -16.42 10.65 -6.72
CA ILE A 397 -15.60 11.42 -7.65
C ILE A 397 -14.85 10.43 -8.55
N ASP A 398 -15.04 10.54 -9.86
CA ASP A 398 -14.39 9.66 -10.82
C ASP A 398 -12.90 10.03 -10.93
N ASN A 399 -12.05 9.02 -11.17
CA ASN A 399 -10.64 9.26 -11.51
C ASN A 399 -10.49 9.78 -12.94
N ASP A 400 -10.90 11.04 -13.13
CA ASP A 400 -10.82 11.79 -14.38
C ASP A 400 -10.18 13.16 -14.14
N ILE A 401 -9.45 13.65 -15.15
CA ILE A 401 -8.80 14.94 -15.15
C ILE A 401 -9.76 16.12 -14.86
N GLY A 402 -11.01 16.00 -15.31
CA GLY A 402 -12.07 17.00 -15.10
C GLY A 402 -12.61 17.02 -13.67
N ASP A 403 -12.51 15.90 -12.96
CA ASP A 403 -13.02 15.70 -11.60
C ASP A 403 -11.92 15.81 -10.52
N ARG A 404 -10.69 16.10 -10.94
CA ARG A 404 -9.55 16.31 -10.04
C ARG A 404 -9.81 17.39 -8.98
N LEU A 405 -9.09 17.29 -7.87
CA LEU A 405 -9.28 18.20 -6.73
C LEU A 405 -8.66 19.58 -6.99
N THR A 406 -9.53 20.59 -7.17
CA THR A 406 -9.15 21.99 -7.32
C THR A 406 -9.80 22.86 -6.26
N ARG A 407 -9.47 24.17 -6.22
CA ARG A 407 -10.15 25.11 -5.32
C ARG A 407 -11.66 25.21 -5.56
N ALA A 408 -12.12 24.90 -6.77
CA ALA A 408 -13.54 24.90 -7.11
C ALA A 408 -14.28 23.73 -6.45
N SER A 409 -13.58 22.64 -6.11
CA SER A 409 -14.14 21.47 -5.42
C SER A 409 -14.62 21.80 -4.00
N GLY A 410 -14.06 22.84 -3.35
CA GLY A 410 -14.51 23.29 -2.03
C GLY A 410 -14.15 22.33 -0.89
N LEU A 411 -15.17 21.84 -0.18
CA LEU A 411 -15.05 20.77 0.82
C LEU A 411 -15.40 19.44 0.15
N VAL A 412 -14.52 18.45 0.29
CA VAL A 412 -14.68 17.12 -0.28
C VAL A 412 -14.57 16.07 0.81
N SER A 413 -15.48 15.09 0.80
CA SER A 413 -15.45 13.93 1.68
C SER A 413 -14.38 12.96 1.19
N ALA A 414 -13.47 12.57 2.08
CA ALA A 414 -12.40 11.63 1.82
C ALA A 414 -12.44 10.47 2.81
N GLN A 415 -12.30 9.26 2.31
CA GLN A 415 -12.21 8.04 3.10
C GLN A 415 -10.76 7.57 3.13
N LEU A 416 -10.22 7.34 4.32
CA LEU A 416 -8.92 6.72 4.49
C LEU A 416 -9.03 5.24 4.07
N LEU A 417 -8.05 4.76 3.30
CA LEU A 417 -8.03 3.39 2.79
C LEU A 417 -7.18 2.50 3.68
N GLY A 418 -7.63 1.26 3.86
CA GLY A 418 -6.92 0.25 4.66
C GLY A 418 -6.95 0.50 6.17
N ASP A 419 -7.65 1.54 6.63
CA ASP A 419 -7.87 1.74 8.05
C ASP A 419 -9.10 0.95 8.51
N ILE A 420 -8.93 0.16 9.56
CA ILE A 420 -10.02 -0.66 10.11
C ILE A 420 -11.14 0.18 10.75
N TYR A 421 -10.88 1.46 11.00
CA TYR A 421 -11.82 2.37 11.66
C TYR A 421 -12.77 3.05 10.66
N SER A 422 -12.62 2.79 9.36
CA SER A 422 -13.39 3.40 8.29
C SER A 422 -13.41 4.93 8.41
N THR A 423 -12.23 5.53 8.61
CA THR A 423 -12.12 6.95 8.92
C THR A 423 -12.52 7.78 7.71
N ILE A 424 -13.50 8.66 7.90
CA ILE A 424 -13.96 9.60 6.87
C ILE A 424 -13.72 11.02 7.38
N CYS A 425 -13.12 11.87 6.55
CA CYS A 425 -12.80 13.25 6.87
C CYS A 425 -13.27 14.20 5.76
N GLU A 426 -13.66 15.41 6.16
CA GLU A 426 -13.88 16.52 5.22
C GLU A 426 -12.56 17.24 4.97
N MET A 427 -12.14 17.29 3.70
CA MET A 427 -10.93 18.00 3.27
C MET A 427 -11.30 19.28 2.52
N LYS A 428 -10.66 20.39 2.87
CA LYS A 428 -10.79 21.65 2.12
C LYS A 428 -9.59 21.85 1.21
N VAL A 429 -9.83 22.00 -0.10
CA VAL A 429 -8.78 22.27 -1.08
C VAL A 429 -8.30 23.72 -0.98
N VAL A 430 -7.01 23.90 -0.67
CA VAL A 430 -6.36 25.22 -0.55
C VAL A 430 -5.90 25.72 -1.92
N GLU A 431 -5.17 24.88 -2.64
CA GLU A 431 -4.67 25.14 -4.00
C GLU A 431 -4.26 23.86 -4.73
N GLU A 432 -4.28 23.91 -6.06
CA GLU A 432 -3.61 22.95 -6.94
C GLU A 432 -2.20 23.48 -7.22
N ILE A 433 -1.18 22.69 -6.89
CA ILE A 433 0.24 23.07 -7.01
C ILE A 433 0.79 22.64 -8.38
N GLN A 434 0.40 21.45 -8.83
CA GLN A 434 0.77 20.88 -10.11
C GLN A 434 -0.41 20.10 -10.65
N CYS A 435 -0.60 20.18 -11.96
CA CYS A 435 -1.35 19.18 -12.69
C CYS A 435 -0.80 19.04 -14.11
N THR A 436 -0.47 17.82 -14.52
CA THR A 436 -0.14 17.50 -15.92
C THR A 436 -0.88 16.27 -16.43
N ILE A 437 -1.11 16.20 -17.75
CA ILE A 437 -1.93 15.17 -18.40
C ILE A 437 -1.04 14.06 -18.97
N GLY A 438 -1.33 12.81 -18.61
CA GLY A 438 -0.67 11.61 -19.10
C GLY A 438 -1.02 11.25 -20.55
N PRO A 439 -0.29 10.31 -21.17
CA PRO A 439 0.69 9.40 -20.55
C PRO A 439 2.10 9.98 -20.36
N ASP A 440 2.38 11.11 -21.02
CA ASP A 440 3.71 11.72 -21.04
C ASP A 440 3.88 12.89 -20.05
N PHE A 441 2.77 13.43 -19.51
CA PHE A 441 2.77 14.43 -18.44
C PHE A 441 3.51 15.75 -18.76
N TYR A 442 3.58 16.11 -20.05
CA TYR A 442 4.16 17.39 -20.51
C TYR A 442 3.17 18.55 -20.53
N GLU A 443 1.90 18.26 -20.77
CA GLU A 443 0.83 19.27 -20.91
C GLU A 443 0.21 19.57 -19.55
N ASP A 444 0.12 20.86 -19.20
CA ASP A 444 -0.55 21.30 -17.97
C ASP A 444 -2.07 21.16 -18.11
N CYS A 445 -2.76 20.91 -17.01
CA CYS A 445 -4.21 20.72 -17.00
C CYS A 445 -5.03 22.02 -17.15
N SER A 446 -4.37 23.16 -17.37
CA SER A 446 -4.97 24.49 -17.47
C SER A 446 -5.24 24.95 -18.92
N VAL A 447 -5.45 24.00 -19.84
CA VAL A 447 -5.89 24.26 -21.23
C VAL A 447 -7.42 24.33 -21.32
#